data_AF-A0A2D7VNW6-F1
#
_entry.id   AF-A0A2D7VNW6-F1
#
_cell.length_a   1.000
_cell.length_b   1.000
_cell.length_c   1.000
_cell.angle_alpha   90.00
_cell.angle_beta   90.00
_cell.angle_gamma   90.00
#
_symmetry.space_group_name_H-M   'P 1'
#
loop_
_entity.id
_entity.type
_entity.pdbx_description
1 polymer ?
#
loop_
_entity_poly.entity_id
_entity_poly.type
_entity_poly.pdbx_seq_one_letter_code
_entity_poly.pdbx_strand_id
1 'polypeptide(L)'
;MLPFRQSCALGLALMLYGGLAWGLPECKVPQGLNSDDEANYCMIHTFRNACLMRKGYDLSGENWTVMVSDYEDCTIRGCEQFLKETGSLSEPLFEKACNFVQFDRGK
;
A
#
# COMPACT_ATOMS: atom_id res chain seq x y z
N MET A 1 -24.48 12.75 35.06
CA MET A 1 -23.26 11.94 35.18
C MET A 1 -23.13 11.09 33.93
N LEU A 2 -21.89 10.98 33.42
CA LEU A 2 -21.39 10.25 32.24
C LEU A 2 -21.76 10.79 30.84
N PRO A 3 -20.77 11.27 30.06
CA PRO A 3 -20.82 11.18 28.61
C PRO A 3 -20.15 9.87 28.16
N PHE A 4 -20.98 8.86 27.90
CA PHE A 4 -20.67 7.65 27.14
C PHE A 4 -20.54 8.01 25.65
N ARG A 5 -19.48 8.75 25.27
CA ARG A 5 -19.41 9.30 23.90
C ARG A 5 -18.01 9.32 23.28
N GLN A 6 -17.10 8.46 23.74
CA GLN A 6 -15.71 8.45 23.26
C GLN A 6 -15.32 7.21 22.45
N SER A 7 -16.14 6.15 22.43
CA SER A 7 -15.76 4.88 21.77
C SER A 7 -16.21 4.73 20.30
N CYS A 8 -17.08 5.60 19.78
CA CYS A 8 -17.56 5.47 18.38
C CYS A 8 -16.61 6.04 17.33
N ALA A 9 -15.66 6.91 17.71
CA ALA A 9 -14.80 7.58 16.74
C ALA A 9 -13.70 6.64 16.19
N LEU A 10 -13.21 5.69 16.98
CA LEU A 10 -12.17 4.74 16.58
C LEU A 10 -12.68 3.67 15.60
N GLY A 11 -13.97 3.29 15.68
CA GLY A 11 -14.55 2.27 14.81
C GLY A 11 -14.77 2.74 13.36
N LEU A 12 -15.04 4.03 13.14
CA LEU A 12 -15.29 4.58 11.81
C LEU A 12 -14.02 4.71 10.95
N ALA A 13 -12.86 4.97 11.58
CA ALA A 13 -11.59 5.09 10.87
C ALA A 13 -11.13 3.75 10.27
N LEU A 14 -11.41 2.64 10.95
CA LEU A 14 -11.11 1.28 10.47
C LEU A 14 -12.00 0.86 9.29
N MET A 15 -13.26 1.31 9.25
CA MET A 15 -14.17 0.98 8.14
C MET A 15 -13.84 1.75 6.84
N LEU A 16 -13.20 2.92 6.93
CA LEU A 16 -12.81 3.69 5.74
C LEU A 16 -11.59 3.10 5.03
N TYR A 17 -10.73 2.34 5.73
CA TYR A 17 -9.67 1.55 5.08
C TYR A 17 -10.22 0.34 4.30
N GLY A 18 -11.36 -0.22 4.71
CA GLY A 18 -12.03 -1.30 3.97
C GLY A 18 -12.88 -0.84 2.79
N GLY A 19 -13.13 0.48 2.66
CA GLY A 19 -14.14 1.04 1.76
C GLY A 19 -13.68 1.44 0.35
N LEU A 20 -12.37 1.44 0.08
CA LEU A 20 -11.83 1.73 -1.27
C LEU A 20 -11.71 0.46 -2.16
N ALA A 21 -12.16 -0.69 -1.67
CA ALA A 21 -11.83 -2.01 -2.19
C ALA A 21 -12.88 -2.63 -3.14
N TRP A 22 -13.74 -1.84 -3.77
CA TRP A 22 -14.62 -2.37 -4.83
C TRP A 22 -13.89 -2.27 -6.17
N GLY A 23 -12.95 -3.18 -6.41
CA GLY A 23 -12.28 -3.35 -7.72
C GLY A 23 -10.75 -3.33 -7.72
N LEU A 24 -10.10 -3.11 -6.58
CA LEU A 24 -8.65 -3.29 -6.46
C LEU A 24 -8.32 -4.72 -6.05
N PRO A 25 -7.24 -5.31 -6.60
CA PRO A 25 -6.73 -6.60 -6.15
C PRO A 25 -6.53 -6.65 -4.64
N GLU A 26 -6.78 -7.81 -4.03
CA GLU A 26 -6.50 -8.03 -2.62
C GLU A 26 -5.02 -7.77 -2.30
N CYS A 27 -4.77 -7.08 -1.19
CA CYS A 27 -3.42 -6.88 -0.68
C CYS A 27 -2.92 -8.18 -0.01
N LYS A 28 -2.15 -8.98 -0.76
CA LYS A 28 -1.49 -10.18 -0.24
C LYS A 28 -0.18 -9.79 0.45
N VAL A 29 -0.25 -9.55 1.74
CA VAL A 29 0.89 -9.11 2.56
C VAL A 29 1.92 -10.23 2.72
N PRO A 30 3.22 -9.95 2.54
CA PRO A 30 4.27 -10.96 2.76
C PRO A 30 4.48 -11.24 4.25
N GLN A 31 4.88 -12.48 4.56
CA GLN A 31 5.23 -12.87 5.92
C GLN A 31 6.47 -12.12 6.43
N GLY A 32 6.54 -11.94 7.76
CA GLY A 32 7.69 -11.33 8.45
C GLY A 32 7.59 -9.81 8.62
N LEU A 33 6.45 -9.20 8.30
CA LEU A 33 6.14 -7.82 8.65
C LEU A 33 5.41 -7.77 10.00
N ASN A 34 5.62 -6.70 10.76
CA ASN A 34 4.77 -6.39 11.92
C ASN A 34 3.47 -5.71 11.45
N SER A 35 2.48 -5.56 12.34
CA SER A 35 1.17 -5.00 11.99
C SER A 35 1.21 -3.65 11.28
N ASP A 36 2.15 -2.78 11.66
CA ASP A 36 2.27 -1.45 11.07
C ASP A 36 2.86 -1.53 9.66
N ASP A 37 3.87 -2.39 9.48
CA ASP A 37 4.47 -2.66 8.18
C ASP A 37 3.51 -3.39 7.23
N GLU A 38 2.63 -4.25 7.75
CA GLU A 38 1.56 -4.88 6.96
C GLU A 38 0.60 -3.81 6.40
N ALA A 39 0.17 -2.87 7.24
CA ALA A 39 -0.69 -1.77 6.81
C ALA A 39 0.01 -0.86 5.78
N ASN A 40 1.27 -0.53 6.03
CA ASN A 40 2.08 0.28 5.12
C ASN A 40 2.34 -0.42 3.78
N TYR A 41 2.58 -1.73 3.79
CA TYR A 41 2.66 -2.53 2.56
C TYR A 41 1.38 -2.41 1.73
N CYS A 42 0.21 -2.48 2.37
CA CYS A 42 -1.06 -2.32 1.66
C CYS A 42 -1.32 -0.89 1.15
N MET A 43 -0.74 0.11 1.78
CA MET A 43 -0.76 1.48 1.27
C MET A 43 0.05 1.60 -0.04
N ILE A 44 1.29 1.10 -0.05
CA ILE A 44 2.16 1.05 -1.25
C ILE A 44 1.48 0.24 -2.36
N HIS A 45 0.89 -0.91 -2.02
CA HIS A 45 0.12 -1.75 -2.92
C HIS A 45 -1.02 -0.98 -3.59
N THR A 46 -1.74 -0.16 -2.83
CA THR A 46 -2.84 0.68 -3.33
C THR A 46 -2.32 1.72 -4.33
N PHE A 47 -1.21 2.41 -4.01
CA PHE A 47 -0.62 3.38 -4.93
C PHE A 47 -0.14 2.75 -6.23
N ARG A 48 0.51 1.58 -6.16
CA ARG A 48 0.94 0.83 -7.35
C ARG A 48 -0.25 0.48 -8.23
N ASN A 49 -1.32 -0.08 -7.66
CA ASN A 49 -2.47 -0.49 -8.43
C ASN A 49 -3.21 0.72 -9.04
N ALA A 50 -3.32 1.84 -8.31
CA ALA A 50 -3.85 3.08 -8.87
C ALA A 50 -3.03 3.59 -10.06
N CYS A 51 -1.69 3.47 -10.01
CA CYS A 51 -0.82 3.77 -11.14
C CYS A 51 -1.07 2.85 -12.35
N LEU A 52 -1.18 1.53 -12.12
CA LEU A 52 -1.47 0.56 -13.17
C LEU A 52 -2.82 0.80 -13.83
N MET A 53 -3.87 1.09 -13.06
CA MET A 53 -5.18 1.44 -13.60
C MET A 53 -5.15 2.70 -14.46
N ARG A 54 -4.36 3.72 -14.07
CA ARG A 54 -4.16 4.93 -14.90
C ARG A 54 -3.42 4.64 -16.21
N LYS A 55 -2.62 3.58 -16.27
CA LYS A 55 -2.00 3.09 -17.51
C LYS A 55 -2.97 2.28 -18.39
N GLY A 56 -4.19 2.01 -17.91
CA GLY A 56 -5.23 1.30 -18.67
C GLY A 56 -5.32 -0.20 -18.39
N TYR A 57 -4.60 -0.71 -17.38
CA TYR A 57 -4.74 -2.10 -16.97
C TYR A 57 -6.05 -2.32 -16.21
N ASP A 58 -6.79 -3.36 -16.60
CA ASP A 58 -7.93 -3.87 -15.84
C ASP A 58 -7.44 -4.85 -14.77
N LEU A 59 -7.61 -4.46 -13.51
CA LEU A 59 -7.19 -5.24 -12.34
C LEU A 59 -8.38 -5.91 -11.62
N SER A 60 -9.58 -5.86 -12.18
CA SER A 60 -10.80 -6.34 -11.53
C SER A 60 -10.93 -7.87 -11.51
N GLY A 61 -10.22 -8.57 -12.40
CA GLY A 61 -10.19 -10.03 -12.45
C GLY A 61 -9.12 -10.67 -11.55
N GLU A 62 -9.23 -11.97 -11.29
CA GLU A 62 -8.28 -12.68 -10.41
C GLU A 62 -6.90 -12.93 -11.03
N ASN A 63 -6.78 -12.87 -12.36
CA ASN A 63 -5.58 -13.20 -13.14
C ASN A 63 -5.19 -12.07 -14.11
N TRP A 64 -5.21 -10.83 -13.64
CA TRP A 64 -4.74 -9.70 -14.43
C TRP A 64 -3.25 -9.86 -14.75
N THR A 65 -2.84 -9.36 -15.91
CA THR A 65 -1.45 -9.36 -16.35
C THR A 65 -1.06 -7.94 -16.70
N VAL A 66 0.19 -7.60 -16.38
CA VAL A 66 0.77 -6.29 -16.67
C VAL A 66 2.18 -6.48 -17.20
N MET A 67 2.69 -5.48 -17.92
CA MET A 67 4.10 -5.46 -18.27
C MET A 67 4.93 -5.33 -16.99
N VAL A 68 5.99 -6.15 -16.87
CA VAL A 68 6.90 -6.11 -15.70
C VAL A 68 7.47 -4.71 -15.49
N SER A 69 7.86 -4.03 -16.57
CA SER A 69 8.36 -2.65 -16.51
C SER A 69 7.34 -1.67 -15.92
N ASP A 70 6.05 -1.83 -16.22
CA ASP A 70 5.00 -0.98 -15.66
C ASP A 70 4.71 -1.32 -14.20
N TYR A 71 4.79 -2.61 -13.84
CA TYR A 71 4.66 -3.04 -12.46
C TYR A 71 5.76 -2.44 -11.60
N GLU A 72 7.01 -2.50 -12.04
CA GLU A 72 8.16 -1.93 -11.35
C GLU A 72 8.06 -0.40 -11.26
N ASP A 73 7.83 0.30 -12.39
CA ASP A 73 7.64 1.77 -12.42
C ASP A 73 6.52 2.22 -11.47
N CYS A 74 5.38 1.53 -11.47
CA CYS A 74 4.29 1.84 -10.56
C CYS A 74 4.60 1.49 -9.10
N THR A 75 5.42 0.47 -8.84
CA THR A 75 5.83 0.11 -7.47
C THR A 75 6.78 1.17 -6.91
N ILE A 76 7.77 1.60 -7.71
CA ILE A 76 8.68 2.71 -7.39
C ILE A 76 7.87 3.96 -7.02
N ARG A 77 6.95 4.39 -7.90
CA ARG A 77 6.10 5.56 -7.62
C ARG A 77 5.25 5.39 -6.36
N GLY A 78 4.78 4.18 -6.09
CA GLY A 78 4.06 3.86 -4.87
C GLY A 78 4.91 4.04 -3.61
N CYS A 79 6.16 3.57 -3.66
CA CYS A 79 7.14 3.76 -2.59
C CYS A 79 7.53 5.23 -2.39
N GLU A 80 7.74 5.98 -3.48
CA GLU A 80 8.00 7.44 -3.43
C GLU A 80 6.84 8.20 -2.78
N GLN A 81 5.61 7.89 -3.20
CA GLN A 81 4.40 8.52 -2.65
C GLN A 81 4.25 8.18 -1.17
N PHE A 82 4.44 6.92 -0.79
CA PHE A 82 4.41 6.51 0.60
C PHE A 82 5.45 7.27 1.43
N LEU A 83 6.71 7.30 0.99
CA LEU A 83 7.79 8.02 1.69
C LEU A 83 7.49 9.51 1.83
N LYS A 84 6.86 10.13 0.82
CA LYS A 84 6.44 11.52 0.87
C LYS A 84 5.36 11.77 1.93
N GLU A 85 4.48 10.80 2.17
CA GLU A 85 3.38 10.92 3.13
C GLU A 85 3.81 10.57 4.57
N THR A 86 4.66 9.55 4.74
CA THR A 86 5.02 9.00 6.06
C THR A 86 6.39 9.45 6.56
N GLY A 87 7.26 9.93 5.66
CA GLY A 87 8.60 10.42 5.97
C GLY A 87 9.62 9.34 6.33
N SER A 88 9.22 8.07 6.45
CA SER A 88 10.13 6.98 6.80
C SER A 88 9.60 5.63 6.33
N LEU A 89 10.51 4.67 6.20
CA LEU A 89 10.18 3.32 5.78
C LEU A 89 11.09 2.33 6.52
N SER A 90 10.49 1.39 7.24
CA SER A 90 11.21 0.39 8.02
C SER A 90 12.07 -0.51 7.13
N GLU A 91 13.12 -1.12 7.68
CA GLU A 91 13.96 -2.05 6.91
C GLU A 91 13.17 -3.27 6.38
N PRO A 92 12.32 -3.94 7.19
CA PRO A 92 11.53 -5.07 6.68
C PRO A 92 10.61 -4.66 5.54
N LEU A 93 9.95 -3.49 5.63
CA LEU A 93 9.10 -2.99 4.57
C LEU A 93 9.91 -2.63 3.32
N PHE A 94 11.12 -2.08 3.49
CA PHE A 94 12.03 -1.76 2.39
C PHE A 94 12.35 -2.99 1.57
N GLU A 95 12.86 -4.03 2.23
CA GLU A 95 13.26 -5.28 1.59
C GLU A 95 12.11 -5.95 0.84
N LYS A 96 10.87 -5.82 1.35
CA LYS A 96 9.69 -6.49 0.79
C LYS A 96 8.96 -5.70 -0.29
N ALA A 97 8.98 -4.37 -0.25
CA ALA A 97 8.17 -3.54 -1.14
C ALA A 97 8.97 -2.56 -2.00
N CYS A 98 10.09 -2.05 -1.51
CA CYS A 98 10.75 -0.87 -2.07
C CYS A 98 12.24 -1.05 -2.38
N ASN A 99 12.73 -2.30 -2.42
CA ASN A 99 14.13 -2.62 -2.66
C ASN A 99 14.51 -2.46 -4.15
N PHE A 100 14.54 -1.21 -4.61
CA PHE A 100 14.95 -0.82 -5.95
C PHE A 100 16.20 0.05 -5.88
N VAL A 101 17.01 0.03 -6.95
CA VAL A 101 18.25 0.81 -7.07
C VAL A 101 18.05 2.32 -6.86
N GLN A 102 16.87 2.85 -7.15
CA GLN A 102 16.55 4.27 -6.96
C GLN A 102 16.43 4.70 -5.50
N PHE A 103 16.19 3.75 -4.59
CA PHE A 103 16.11 4.00 -3.16
C PHE A 103 17.41 3.60 -2.45
N ASP A 104 18.53 3.55 -3.17
CA ASP A 104 19.84 3.24 -2.59
C ASP A 104 20.08 4.08 -1.34
N ARG A 105 20.17 3.37 -0.21
CA ARG A 105 20.30 3.98 1.12
C ARG A 105 21.73 4.43 1.42
N GLY A 106 22.67 4.26 0.48
CA GLY A 106 24.04 4.76 0.59
C GLY A 106 24.69 4.28 1.89
N LYS A 107 25.13 3.03 1.92
CA LYS A 107 25.98 2.56 3.02
C LYS A 107 27.28 3.34 3.08
#